data_AF-A0A9D1IDI8-F1
#
_entry.id   AF-A0A9D1IDI8-F1
#
_cell.length_a   1.000
_cell.length_b   1.000
_cell.length_c   1.000
_cell.angle_alpha   90.00
_cell.angle_beta   90.00
_cell.angle_gamma   90.00
#
_symmetry.space_group_name_H-M   'P 1'
#
loop_
_entity.id
_entity.type
_entity.pdbx_description
1 polymer ?
#
loop_
_entity_poly.entity_id
_entity_poly.type
_entity_poly.pdbx_seq_one_letter_code
_entity_poly.pdbx_strand_id
1 'polypeptide(L)'
;MTNNLCTEAGYISLNKHGEQLCGDRVEIVDKDDACILVLADGLGSGVKANILSTLTSKIISTMVAGGMPIEECINTIASTLPVCKVRQVAYSTFSVVRILNNTLAELIQFDNPDVIVLRDGQRFQYPVTTRVVSGKTIHESRFPVQENDVFIAMSDGAPFAGVGVEFNYGWQRDNIIDFAEANYHPDNSAKYVAANIVDECNRLYHGEPGDDTTVAVVRIRARQSVNLVIGPPADPANDVKMMNLFFSKEGEKIVCGGTTSNIASRYLGKPIIPTLDYPDPEVPPISKIEGVDLVTEGVVTLSKVLKLGQAFLDGTDTSADWTSKKDGASLIAKELFEKATDINFFVGRAINPAHQNPDLPITFGIKIQLINSLAECLKKMGKRIKVSFF
;
A
#
# COMPACT_ATOMS: atom_id res chain seq x y z
N MET A 1 -7.65 -20.13 -18.46
CA MET A 1 -7.45 -18.68 -18.25
C MET A 1 -6.47 -18.55 -17.11
N THR A 2 -5.32 -17.92 -17.34
CA THR A 2 -4.34 -17.63 -16.29
C THR A 2 -4.95 -16.58 -15.38
N ASN A 3 -5.00 -16.81 -14.06
CA ASN A 3 -5.52 -15.82 -13.12
C ASN A 3 -4.63 -14.57 -13.17
N ASN A 4 -5.12 -13.47 -13.74
CA ASN A 4 -4.39 -12.20 -13.81
C ASN A 4 -4.61 -11.32 -12.57
N LEU A 5 -5.37 -11.82 -11.58
CA LEU A 5 -5.57 -11.11 -10.33
C LEU A 5 -4.33 -11.20 -9.45
N CYS A 6 -4.10 -10.13 -8.72
CA CYS A 6 -3.17 -10.07 -7.61
C CYS A 6 -3.84 -9.46 -6.38
N THR A 7 -3.31 -9.83 -5.23
CA THR A 7 -3.69 -9.25 -3.95
C THR A 7 -2.72 -8.14 -3.59
N GLU A 8 -3.25 -6.98 -3.23
CA GLU A 8 -2.51 -5.86 -2.65
C GLU A 8 -3.02 -5.65 -1.22
N ALA A 9 -2.12 -5.40 -0.28
CA ALA A 9 -2.47 -5.18 1.11
C ALA A 9 -1.75 -3.95 1.68
N GLY A 10 -2.40 -3.23 2.58
CA GLY A 10 -1.85 -2.04 3.22
C GLY A 10 -2.64 -1.69 4.47
N TYR A 11 -2.01 -0.95 5.39
CA TYR A 11 -2.67 -0.50 6.62
C TYR A 11 -2.12 0.84 7.08
N ILE A 12 -2.90 1.53 7.90
CA ILE A 12 -2.51 2.75 8.63
C ILE A 12 -2.98 2.60 10.07
N SER A 13 -2.16 3.05 11.02
CA SER A 13 -2.44 3.06 12.45
C SER A 13 -2.23 4.45 13.03
N LEU A 14 -3.13 4.86 13.92
CA LEU A 14 -2.98 6.00 14.80
C LEU A 14 -2.73 5.50 16.21
N ASN A 15 -1.79 6.15 16.88
CA ASN A 15 -1.62 5.96 18.31
C ASN A 15 -2.68 6.79 19.04
N LYS A 16 -3.21 6.22 20.13
CA LYS A 16 -3.95 6.98 21.12
C LYS A 16 -3.16 8.21 21.58
N HIS A 17 -3.84 9.34 21.75
CA HIS A 17 -3.24 10.58 22.22
C HIS A 17 -2.54 10.37 23.57
N GLY A 18 -1.29 10.82 23.64
CA GLY A 18 -0.44 10.68 24.83
C GLY A 18 0.32 9.34 24.93
N GLU A 19 0.06 8.36 24.05
CA GLU A 19 0.78 7.09 23.99
C GLU A 19 1.87 7.10 22.91
N GLN A 20 3.00 6.47 23.21
CA GLN A 20 4.12 6.36 22.27
C GLN A 20 4.03 5.14 21.36
N LEU A 21 3.25 4.13 21.74
CA LEU A 21 3.12 2.85 21.04
C LEU A 21 1.65 2.57 20.79
N CYS A 22 1.33 2.17 19.56
CA CYS A 22 0.00 1.69 19.20
C CYS A 22 -0.28 0.34 19.89
N GLY A 23 -1.45 0.24 20.51
CA GLY A 23 -2.02 -1.00 21.03
C GLY A 23 -2.41 -1.99 19.96
N ASP A 24 -2.57 -1.55 18.71
CA ASP A 24 -2.90 -2.39 17.56
C ASP A 24 -1.66 -2.92 16.84
N ARG A 25 -1.82 -4.07 16.18
CA ARG A 25 -0.79 -4.65 15.34
C ARG A 25 -1.36 -5.29 14.08
N VAL A 26 -0.74 -4.98 12.94
CA VAL A 26 -0.98 -5.67 11.67
C VAL A 26 0.23 -6.51 11.30
N GLU A 27 0.00 -7.76 10.90
CA GLU A 27 1.00 -8.60 10.23
C GLU A 27 0.45 -9.02 8.86
N ILE A 28 1.24 -8.82 7.82
CA ILE A 28 0.94 -9.24 6.44
C ILE A 28 1.96 -10.30 6.04
N VAL A 29 1.48 -11.47 5.62
CA VAL A 29 2.31 -12.60 5.23
C VAL A 29 1.89 -13.08 3.85
N ASP A 30 2.82 -13.02 2.90
CA ASP A 30 2.69 -13.66 1.59
C ASP A 30 3.41 -15.00 1.60
N LYS A 31 2.67 -16.10 1.42
CA LYS A 31 3.21 -17.47 1.42
C LYS A 31 2.39 -18.39 0.53
N ASP A 32 3.04 -19.21 -0.29
CA ASP A 32 2.41 -20.27 -1.09
C ASP A 32 1.17 -19.80 -1.87
N ASP A 33 1.28 -18.68 -2.60
CA ASP A 33 0.18 -18.02 -3.34
C ASP A 33 -1.02 -17.59 -2.48
N ALA A 34 -0.82 -17.47 -1.16
CA ALA A 34 -1.76 -16.88 -0.23
C ALA A 34 -1.25 -15.55 0.32
N CYS A 35 -2.15 -14.58 0.44
CA CYS A 35 -1.94 -13.36 1.21
C CYS A 35 -2.74 -13.48 2.52
N ILE A 36 -2.07 -13.34 3.66
CA ILE A 36 -2.68 -13.41 4.99
C ILE A 36 -2.45 -12.07 5.67
N LEU A 37 -3.52 -11.33 5.92
CA LEU A 37 -3.51 -10.13 6.74
C LEU A 37 -4.16 -10.44 8.09
N VAL A 38 -3.45 -10.13 9.17
CA VAL A 38 -3.96 -10.25 10.54
C VAL A 38 -3.91 -8.88 11.18
N LEU A 39 -5.06 -8.37 11.61
CA LEU A 39 -5.16 -7.20 12.49
C LEU A 39 -5.52 -7.69 13.89
N ALA A 40 -4.71 -7.36 14.88
CA ALA A 40 -4.96 -7.65 16.28
C ALA A 40 -4.97 -6.36 17.09
N ASP A 41 -5.94 -6.20 17.99
CA ASP A 41 -6.06 -5.05 18.87
C ASP A 41 -5.92 -5.51 20.33
N GLY A 42 -4.92 -4.93 21.00
CA GLY A 42 -4.49 -5.34 22.32
C GLY A 42 -5.31 -4.64 23.40
N LEU A 43 -5.89 -5.41 24.32
CA LEU A 43 -6.71 -4.84 25.39
C LEU A 43 -5.98 -3.75 26.22
N GLY A 44 -6.47 -2.51 26.13
CA GLY A 44 -5.94 -1.35 26.85
C GLY A 44 -5.23 -0.38 25.92
N SER A 45 -4.21 0.33 26.40
CA SER A 45 -3.36 1.20 25.58
C SER A 45 -1.88 1.05 25.93
N GLY A 46 -1.03 1.59 25.07
CA GLY A 46 0.42 1.69 25.29
C GLY A 46 1.12 0.34 25.30
N VAL A 47 2.17 0.21 26.12
CA VAL A 47 3.10 -0.96 26.09
C VAL A 47 2.39 -2.29 26.30
N LYS A 48 1.39 -2.35 27.18
CA LYS A 48 0.69 -3.61 27.49
C LYS A 48 -0.14 -4.08 26.29
N ALA A 49 -0.93 -3.17 25.71
CA ALA A 49 -1.74 -3.46 24.53
C ALA A 49 -0.83 -3.89 23.36
N ASN A 50 0.23 -3.14 23.12
CA ASN A 50 1.20 -3.41 22.05
C ASN A 50 1.83 -4.82 22.15
N ILE A 51 2.19 -5.28 23.35
CA ILE A 51 2.72 -6.65 23.55
C ILE A 51 1.66 -7.70 23.23
N LEU A 52 0.42 -7.49 23.69
CA LEU A 52 -0.68 -8.44 23.48
C LEU A 52 -1.04 -8.58 22.00
N SER A 53 -1.19 -7.46 21.28
CA SER A 53 -1.49 -7.46 19.85
C SER A 53 -0.32 -8.00 19.02
N THR A 54 0.93 -7.70 19.40
CA THR A 54 2.12 -8.24 18.73
C THR A 54 2.21 -9.76 18.86
N LEU A 55 2.03 -10.32 20.06
CA LEU A 55 2.03 -11.77 20.24
C LEU A 55 0.87 -12.41 19.49
N THR A 56 -0.34 -11.83 19.57
CA THR A 56 -1.54 -12.37 18.92
C THR A 56 -1.38 -12.40 17.40
N SER A 57 -1.07 -11.26 16.78
CA SER A 57 -0.87 -11.16 15.33
C SER A 57 0.27 -12.08 14.85
N LYS A 58 1.36 -12.21 15.62
CA LYS A 58 2.49 -13.06 15.22
C LYS A 58 2.18 -14.55 15.32
N ILE A 59 1.51 -14.98 16.39
CA ILE A 59 1.09 -16.37 16.58
C ILE A 59 0.10 -16.75 15.48
N ILE A 60 -0.96 -15.96 15.27
CA ILE A 60 -1.98 -16.24 14.25
C ILE A 60 -1.37 -16.26 12.86
N SER A 61 -0.63 -15.21 12.46
CA SER A 61 -0.06 -15.14 11.11
C SER A 61 0.88 -16.33 10.82
N THR A 62 1.70 -16.73 11.79
CA THR A 62 2.63 -17.85 11.62
C THR A 62 1.91 -19.19 11.52
N MET A 63 0.94 -19.43 12.41
CA MET A 63 0.23 -20.71 12.49
C MET A 63 -0.75 -20.90 11.32
N VAL A 64 -1.50 -19.86 10.95
CA VAL A 64 -2.37 -19.86 9.77
C VAL A 64 -1.57 -20.03 8.48
N ALA A 65 -0.41 -19.36 8.35
CA ALA A 65 0.50 -19.59 7.23
C ALA A 65 1.13 -21.00 7.25
N GLY A 66 1.17 -21.65 8.41
CA GLY A 66 1.55 -23.07 8.56
C GLY A 66 0.44 -24.06 8.21
N GLY A 67 -0.77 -23.59 7.90
CA GLY A 67 -1.94 -24.43 7.62
C GLY A 67 -2.60 -25.02 8.87
N MET A 68 -2.29 -24.48 10.05
CA MET A 68 -2.87 -24.94 11.31
C MET A 68 -4.32 -24.44 11.47
N PRO A 69 -5.23 -25.26 12.02
CA PRO A 69 -6.60 -24.82 12.31
C PRO A 69 -6.64 -23.63 13.27
N ILE A 70 -7.66 -22.78 13.12
CA ILE A 70 -7.81 -21.60 13.98
C ILE A 70 -8.04 -21.97 15.43
N GLU A 71 -8.67 -23.11 15.74
CA GLU A 71 -8.89 -23.49 17.14
C GLU A 71 -7.58 -23.70 17.88
N GLU A 72 -6.58 -24.28 17.21
CA GLU A 72 -5.24 -24.46 17.77
C GLU A 72 -4.52 -23.12 17.96
N CYS A 73 -4.69 -22.18 17.01
CA CYS A 73 -4.18 -20.81 17.14
C CYS A 73 -4.77 -20.15 18.39
N ILE A 74 -6.08 -20.25 18.57
CA ILE A 74 -6.78 -19.62 19.69
C ILE A 74 -6.39 -20.25 21.02
N ASN A 75 -6.29 -21.58 21.07
CA ASN A 75 -5.83 -22.27 22.26
C ASN A 75 -4.38 -21.89 22.62
N THR A 76 -3.52 -21.73 21.62
CA THR A 76 -2.12 -21.34 21.82
C THR A 76 -2.02 -19.93 22.40
N ILE A 77 -2.74 -18.96 21.84
CA ILE A 77 -2.78 -17.59 22.37
C ILE A 77 -3.37 -17.58 23.79
N ALA A 78 -4.44 -18.36 24.06
CA ALA A 78 -5.02 -18.48 25.40
C ALA A 78 -4.03 -19.03 26.43
N SER A 79 -3.18 -19.97 26.03
CA SER A 79 -2.13 -20.54 26.89
C SER A 79 -0.89 -19.65 27.03
N THR A 80 -0.62 -18.76 26.07
CA THR A 80 0.60 -17.95 26.00
C THR A 80 0.42 -16.57 26.61
N LEU A 81 -0.77 -15.95 26.43
CA LEU A 81 -1.00 -14.58 26.88
C LEU A 81 -1.27 -14.51 28.40
N PRO A 82 -0.67 -13.53 29.10
CA PRO A 82 -0.89 -13.34 30.53
C PRO A 82 -2.31 -12.88 30.83
N VAL A 83 -3.04 -13.61 31.69
CA VAL A 83 -4.39 -13.24 32.15
C VAL A 83 -4.35 -11.91 32.88
N CYS A 84 -5.15 -10.94 32.40
CA CYS A 84 -5.28 -9.65 33.08
C CYS A 84 -5.85 -9.88 34.49
N LYS A 85 -5.04 -9.62 35.54
CA LYS A 85 -5.43 -9.85 36.95
C LYS A 85 -6.74 -9.16 37.36
N VAL A 86 -7.06 -8.02 36.74
CA VAL A 86 -8.25 -7.20 37.05
C VAL A 86 -9.50 -7.68 36.30
N ARG A 87 -9.38 -7.96 34.99
CA ARG A 87 -10.52 -8.30 34.14
C ARG A 87 -10.74 -9.81 33.97
N GLN A 88 -9.80 -10.65 34.42
CA GLN A 88 -9.80 -12.11 34.26
C GLN A 88 -9.93 -12.59 32.79
N VAL A 89 -9.70 -11.69 31.82
CA VAL A 89 -9.62 -12.01 30.39
C VAL A 89 -8.24 -11.60 29.92
N ALA A 90 -7.40 -12.58 29.55
CA ALA A 90 -6.38 -12.35 28.53
C ALA A 90 -7.10 -12.48 27.21
N TYR A 91 -7.07 -11.45 26.36
CA TYR A 91 -7.01 -11.65 24.91
C TYR A 91 -6.89 -10.30 24.18
N SER A 92 -6.34 -10.36 22.98
CA SER A 92 -6.38 -9.30 21.98
C SER A 92 -7.46 -9.69 20.98
N THR A 93 -8.34 -8.77 20.60
CA THR A 93 -9.29 -9.01 19.50
C THR A 93 -8.51 -9.20 18.20
N PHE A 94 -9.09 -9.87 17.20
CA PHE A 94 -8.42 -10.00 15.91
C PHE A 94 -9.36 -10.21 14.73
N SER A 95 -8.87 -9.84 13.55
CA SER A 95 -9.46 -10.14 12.25
C SER A 95 -8.39 -10.71 11.33
N VAL A 96 -8.68 -11.85 10.69
CA VAL A 96 -7.84 -12.47 9.67
C VAL A 96 -8.55 -12.35 8.32
N VAL A 97 -7.87 -11.75 7.36
CA VAL A 97 -8.27 -11.77 5.94
C VAL A 97 -7.25 -12.62 5.20
N ARG A 98 -7.68 -13.78 4.72
CA ARG A 98 -6.82 -14.71 3.97
C ARG A 98 -7.34 -14.87 2.56
N ILE A 99 -6.51 -14.50 1.59
CA ILE A 99 -6.79 -14.67 0.16
C ILE A 99 -5.96 -15.83 -0.38
N LEU A 100 -6.62 -16.86 -0.88
CA LEU A 100 -6.00 -18.05 -1.45
C LEU A 100 -6.01 -17.98 -2.98
N ASN A 101 -4.82 -18.08 -3.58
CA ASN A 101 -4.61 -18.11 -5.03
C ASN A 101 -5.27 -16.93 -5.79
N ASN A 102 -5.54 -15.81 -5.11
CA ASN A 102 -6.36 -14.70 -5.61
C ASN A 102 -7.74 -15.15 -6.16
N THR A 103 -8.34 -16.18 -5.56
CA THR A 103 -9.64 -16.74 -6.00
C THR A 103 -10.65 -16.94 -4.87
N LEU A 104 -10.18 -17.11 -3.64
CA LEU A 104 -11.03 -17.42 -2.49
C LEU A 104 -10.62 -16.59 -1.28
N ALA A 105 -11.58 -15.96 -0.62
CA ALA A 105 -11.39 -15.29 0.66
C ALA A 105 -11.84 -16.21 1.80
N GLU A 106 -11.05 -16.22 2.86
CA GLU A 106 -11.36 -16.79 4.17
C GLU A 106 -11.24 -15.66 5.20
N LEU A 107 -12.35 -15.37 5.89
CA LEU A 107 -12.39 -14.39 6.99
C LEU A 107 -12.55 -15.13 8.31
N ILE A 108 -11.80 -14.73 9.31
CA ILE A 108 -11.89 -15.23 10.68
C ILE A 108 -11.83 -14.03 11.62
N GLN A 109 -12.87 -13.85 12.44
CA GLN A 109 -13.04 -12.61 13.19
C GLN A 109 -13.44 -12.93 14.62
N PHE A 110 -12.79 -12.25 15.56
CA PHE A 110 -13.00 -12.40 17.00
C PHE A 110 -12.96 -11.03 17.66
N ASP A 111 -14.12 -10.60 18.17
CA ASP A 111 -14.39 -9.36 18.94
C ASP A 111 -14.02 -8.02 18.25
N ASN A 112 -13.25 -8.01 17.17
CA ASN A 112 -13.09 -6.84 16.30
C ASN A 112 -14.38 -6.54 15.52
N PRO A 113 -14.56 -5.28 15.07
CA PRO A 113 -15.56 -4.97 14.06
C PRO A 113 -15.46 -5.92 12.86
N ASP A 114 -16.60 -6.46 12.42
CA ASP A 114 -16.65 -7.34 11.26
C ASP A 114 -16.10 -6.60 10.02
N VAL A 115 -15.23 -7.27 9.27
CA VAL A 115 -14.63 -6.81 8.03
C VAL A 115 -15.71 -6.27 7.09
N ILE A 116 -15.49 -5.09 6.55
CA ILE A 116 -16.34 -4.56 5.48
C ILE A 116 -15.80 -5.11 4.16
N VAL A 117 -16.68 -5.60 3.30
CA VAL A 117 -16.32 -6.02 1.95
C VAL A 117 -17.07 -5.13 0.97
N LEU A 118 -16.33 -4.45 0.11
CA LEU A 118 -16.87 -3.78 -1.06
C LEU A 118 -16.59 -4.62 -2.30
N ARG A 119 -17.58 -4.80 -3.17
CA ARG A 119 -17.46 -5.43 -4.49
C ARG A 119 -17.89 -4.42 -5.53
N ASP A 120 -16.97 -4.06 -6.44
CA ASP A 120 -17.17 -2.98 -7.42
C ASP A 120 -17.67 -1.67 -6.77
N GLY A 121 -17.14 -1.36 -5.58
CA GLY A 121 -17.47 -0.15 -4.83
C GLY A 121 -18.80 -0.15 -4.07
N GLN A 122 -19.51 -1.28 -4.05
CA GLN A 122 -20.77 -1.44 -3.31
C GLN A 122 -20.59 -2.44 -2.16
N ARG A 123 -21.26 -2.23 -1.02
CA ARG A 123 -21.23 -3.18 0.10
C ARG A 123 -21.66 -4.56 -0.35
N PHE A 124 -20.85 -5.55 -0.02
CA PHE A 124 -21.12 -6.95 -0.30
C PHE A 124 -21.39 -7.69 1.00
N GLN A 125 -22.61 -8.20 1.14
CA GLN A 125 -22.95 -9.11 2.23
C GLN A 125 -22.40 -10.51 1.91
N TYR A 126 -21.59 -11.03 2.81
CA TYR A 126 -20.95 -12.33 2.68
C TYR A 126 -21.50 -13.34 3.70
N PRO A 127 -21.39 -14.66 3.43
CA PRO A 127 -21.91 -15.68 4.34
C PRO A 127 -21.09 -15.75 5.63
N VAL A 128 -21.76 -15.68 6.78
CA VAL A 128 -21.14 -15.78 8.10
C VAL A 128 -21.60 -17.05 8.80
N THR A 129 -20.63 -17.83 9.28
CA THR A 129 -20.87 -18.97 10.18
C THR A 129 -20.30 -18.64 11.55
N THR A 130 -21.11 -18.82 12.59
CA THR A 130 -20.70 -18.58 13.97
C THR A 130 -20.28 -19.88 14.63
N ARG A 131 -19.13 -19.87 15.30
CA ARG A 131 -18.62 -21.02 16.08
C ARG A 131 -18.25 -20.57 17.49
N VAL A 132 -18.40 -21.47 18.45
CA VAL A 132 -17.93 -21.24 19.83
C VAL A 132 -16.70 -22.08 20.07
N VAL A 133 -15.57 -21.44 20.34
CA VAL A 133 -14.29 -22.10 20.67
C VAL A 133 -13.84 -21.59 22.03
N SER A 134 -13.64 -22.51 22.98
CA SER A 134 -13.21 -22.15 24.35
C SER A 134 -14.09 -21.08 25.02
N GLY A 135 -15.42 -21.12 24.75
CA GLY A 135 -16.40 -20.17 25.29
C GLY A 135 -16.43 -18.80 24.59
N LYS A 136 -15.71 -18.65 23.47
CA LYS A 136 -15.64 -17.42 22.67
C LYS A 136 -16.31 -17.60 21.31
N THR A 137 -17.01 -16.56 20.86
CA THR A 137 -17.72 -16.55 19.58
C THR A 137 -16.79 -16.11 18.47
N ILE A 138 -16.65 -16.91 17.42
CA ILE A 138 -15.84 -16.61 16.23
C ILE A 138 -16.77 -16.55 15.03
N HIS A 139 -16.57 -15.55 14.18
CA HIS A 139 -17.22 -15.44 12.88
C HIS A 139 -16.26 -15.93 11.80
N GLU A 140 -16.68 -16.95 11.05
CA GLU A 140 -15.95 -17.48 9.91
C GLU A 140 -16.74 -17.23 8.62
N SER A 141 -16.03 -16.92 7.54
CA SER A 141 -16.64 -16.71 6.22
C SER A 141 -15.73 -17.24 5.13
N ARG A 142 -16.32 -17.84 4.10
CA ARG A 142 -15.59 -18.38 2.96
C ARG A 142 -16.36 -18.15 1.68
N PHE A 143 -15.79 -17.40 0.74
CA PHE A 143 -16.46 -17.05 -0.51
C PHE A 143 -15.47 -16.71 -1.63
N PRO A 144 -15.86 -16.89 -2.91
CA PRO A 144 -15.03 -16.51 -4.05
C PRO A 144 -14.80 -15.00 -4.10
N VAL A 145 -13.56 -14.61 -4.41
CA VAL A 145 -13.23 -13.20 -4.68
C VAL A 145 -13.45 -12.86 -6.14
N GLN A 146 -13.63 -11.57 -6.39
CA GLN A 146 -13.75 -10.99 -7.73
C GLN A 146 -12.72 -9.86 -7.88
N GLU A 147 -12.42 -9.50 -9.13
CA GLU A 147 -11.71 -8.24 -9.38
C GLU A 147 -12.45 -7.09 -8.69
N ASN A 148 -11.71 -6.10 -8.20
CA ASN A 148 -12.24 -4.91 -7.52
C ASN A 148 -12.84 -5.13 -6.13
N ASP A 149 -12.77 -6.36 -5.58
CA ASP A 149 -13.08 -6.61 -4.18
C ASP A 149 -12.09 -5.87 -3.25
N VAL A 150 -12.62 -5.20 -2.23
CA VAL A 150 -11.87 -4.51 -1.18
C VAL A 150 -12.36 -4.98 0.19
N PHE A 151 -11.46 -5.52 0.98
CA PHE A 151 -11.69 -6.01 2.34
C PHE A 151 -11.10 -5.00 3.31
N ILE A 152 -11.89 -4.47 4.22
CA ILE A 152 -11.49 -3.42 5.17
C ILE A 152 -11.67 -4.00 6.58
N ALA A 153 -10.57 -4.38 7.22
CA ALA A 153 -10.51 -4.75 8.62
C ALA A 153 -10.15 -3.51 9.46
N MET A 154 -10.70 -3.39 10.66
CA MET A 154 -10.43 -2.26 11.54
C MET A 154 -10.45 -2.69 13.01
N SER A 155 -9.72 -1.96 13.87
CA SER A 155 -9.88 -2.04 15.33
C SER A 155 -11.09 -1.23 15.77
N ASP A 156 -11.47 -1.34 17.05
CA ASP A 156 -12.65 -0.66 17.58
C ASP A 156 -12.50 0.87 17.65
N GLY A 157 -11.27 1.39 17.65
CA GLY A 157 -10.99 2.83 17.55
C GLY A 157 -11.68 3.48 16.34
N ALA A 158 -11.76 2.80 15.19
CA ALA A 158 -12.41 3.37 14.00
C ALA A 158 -13.92 3.62 14.19
N PRO A 159 -14.78 2.63 14.52
CA PRO A 159 -16.19 2.89 14.78
C PRO A 159 -16.44 3.75 16.02
N PHE A 160 -15.51 3.82 16.99
CA PHE A 160 -15.59 4.73 18.13
C PHE A 160 -14.93 6.11 17.88
N ALA A 161 -14.54 6.42 16.64
CA ALA A 161 -13.97 7.72 16.33
C ALA A 161 -14.97 8.86 16.62
N GLY A 162 -14.50 9.90 17.31
CA GLY A 162 -15.30 11.06 17.68
C GLY A 162 -16.33 10.85 18.81
N VAL A 163 -16.33 9.71 19.52
CA VAL A 163 -17.19 9.50 20.70
C VAL A 163 -16.95 10.61 21.74
N GLY A 164 -18.03 11.27 22.15
CA GLY A 164 -18.00 12.32 23.18
C GLY A 164 -17.41 13.65 22.72
N VAL A 165 -17.04 13.77 21.43
CA VAL A 165 -16.53 15.00 20.83
C VAL A 165 -17.45 15.45 19.68
N GLU A 166 -17.54 14.66 18.61
CA GLU A 166 -18.41 14.92 17.45
C GLU A 166 -19.71 14.12 17.52
N PHE A 167 -19.65 12.89 18.05
CA PHE A 167 -20.78 11.95 18.07
C PHE A 167 -21.05 11.41 19.47
N ASN A 168 -22.32 11.12 19.76
CA ASN A 168 -22.70 10.46 21.02
C ASN A 168 -22.25 8.98 21.08
N TYR A 169 -22.17 8.31 19.94
CA TYR A 169 -21.89 6.86 19.83
C TYR A 169 -20.71 6.53 18.91
N GLY A 170 -19.94 7.54 18.51
CA GLY A 170 -18.83 7.40 17.57
C GLY A 170 -19.29 7.40 16.11
N TRP A 171 -18.33 7.16 15.21
CA TRP A 171 -18.57 7.13 13.78
C TRP A 171 -19.47 5.96 13.37
N GLN A 172 -19.40 4.83 14.05
CA GLN A 172 -20.16 3.60 13.76
C GLN A 172 -19.79 2.93 12.42
N ARG A 173 -19.86 1.59 12.41
CA ARG A 173 -19.48 0.77 11.25
C ARG A 173 -20.29 1.09 9.99
N ASP A 174 -21.60 1.32 10.11
CA ASP A 174 -22.45 1.58 8.94
C ASP A 174 -22.09 2.91 8.25
N ASN A 175 -21.74 3.95 9.01
CA ASN A 175 -21.28 5.21 8.40
C ASN A 175 -19.89 5.08 7.77
N ILE A 176 -19.04 4.19 8.30
CA ILE A 176 -17.75 3.86 7.65
C ILE A 176 -17.98 3.15 6.32
N ILE A 177 -18.99 2.27 6.23
CA ILE A 177 -19.39 1.65 4.95
C ILE A 177 -19.82 2.72 3.96
N ASP A 178 -20.73 3.60 4.35
CA ASP A 178 -21.24 4.67 3.50
C ASP A 178 -20.11 5.57 3.00
N PHE A 179 -19.17 5.93 3.88
CA PHE A 179 -17.98 6.70 3.53
C PHE A 179 -17.06 5.95 2.56
N ALA A 180 -16.81 4.66 2.80
CA ALA A 180 -15.95 3.85 1.95
C ALA A 180 -16.55 3.62 0.55
N GLU A 181 -17.88 3.45 0.45
CA GLU A 181 -18.60 3.41 -0.83
C GLU A 181 -18.49 4.74 -1.59
N ALA A 182 -18.71 5.87 -0.90
CA ALA A 182 -18.66 7.20 -1.50
C ALA A 182 -17.27 7.60 -2.02
N ASN A 183 -16.22 7.08 -1.39
CA ASN A 183 -14.82 7.37 -1.75
C ASN A 183 -14.13 6.23 -2.53
N TYR A 184 -14.91 5.26 -3.01
CA TYR A 184 -14.36 4.15 -3.77
C TYR A 184 -13.86 4.61 -5.16
N HIS A 185 -12.68 4.14 -5.54
CA HIS A 185 -12.20 4.24 -6.92
C HIS A 185 -11.44 2.95 -7.30
N PRO A 186 -11.57 2.45 -8.55
CA PRO A 186 -10.89 1.23 -8.99
C PRO A 186 -9.35 1.29 -8.88
N ASP A 187 -8.79 2.48 -9.08
CA ASP A 187 -7.33 2.68 -9.06
C ASP A 187 -6.74 2.90 -7.66
N ASN A 188 -7.56 3.11 -6.62
CA ASN A 188 -7.07 3.37 -5.28
C ASN A 188 -6.34 2.12 -4.74
N SER A 189 -5.12 2.31 -4.23
CA SER A 189 -4.42 1.22 -3.56
C SER A 189 -5.10 0.84 -2.24
N ALA A 190 -4.80 -0.36 -1.76
CA ALA A 190 -5.23 -0.78 -0.42
C ALA A 190 -4.81 0.23 0.67
N LYS A 191 -3.59 0.77 0.56
CA LYS A 191 -3.07 1.73 1.54
C LYS A 191 -3.75 3.10 1.46
N TYR A 192 -4.12 3.57 0.26
CA TYR A 192 -4.91 4.80 0.11
C TYR A 192 -6.28 4.66 0.76
N VAL A 193 -6.96 3.53 0.55
CA VAL A 193 -8.26 3.25 1.21
C VAL A 193 -8.10 3.26 2.74
N ALA A 194 -7.05 2.62 3.25
CA ALA A 194 -6.75 2.63 4.69
C ALA A 194 -6.49 4.05 5.21
N ALA A 195 -5.66 4.83 4.51
CA ALA A 195 -5.34 6.21 4.86
C ALA A 195 -6.60 7.08 4.91
N ASN A 196 -7.41 7.07 3.84
CA ASN A 196 -8.61 7.90 3.76
C ASN A 196 -9.58 7.67 4.93
N ILE A 197 -9.78 6.40 5.33
CA ILE A 197 -10.65 6.08 6.48
C ILE A 197 -9.99 6.53 7.79
N VAL A 198 -8.68 6.32 7.97
CA VAL A 198 -7.97 6.73 9.17
C VAL A 198 -7.86 8.26 9.30
N ASP A 199 -7.71 8.98 8.20
CA ASP A 199 -7.66 10.43 8.18
C ASP A 199 -9.00 11.02 8.62
N GLU A 200 -10.11 10.41 8.19
CA GLU A 200 -11.44 10.75 8.67
C GLU A 200 -11.60 10.43 10.16
N CYS A 201 -11.11 9.27 10.64
CA CYS A 201 -11.06 9.00 12.08
C CYS A 201 -10.27 10.08 12.84
N ASN A 202 -9.08 10.46 12.37
CA ASN A 202 -8.25 11.48 13.00
C ASN A 202 -8.93 12.86 13.01
N ARG A 203 -9.65 13.19 11.93
CA ARG A 203 -10.46 14.40 11.84
C ARG A 203 -11.57 14.40 12.90
N LEU A 204 -12.29 13.28 13.05
CA LEU A 204 -13.33 13.10 14.07
C LEU A 204 -12.78 13.14 15.49
N TYR A 205 -11.50 12.79 15.68
CA TYR A 205 -10.77 12.97 16.92
C TYR A 205 -10.19 14.38 17.13
N HIS A 206 -10.36 15.31 16.18
CA HIS A 206 -9.70 16.62 16.19
C HIS A 206 -8.16 16.56 16.33
N GLY A 207 -7.53 15.50 15.79
CA GLY A 207 -6.09 15.29 15.88
C GLY A 207 -5.61 14.74 17.23
N GLU A 208 -6.53 14.39 18.15
CA GLU A 208 -6.22 13.78 19.44
C GLU A 208 -6.94 12.43 19.58
N PRO A 209 -6.41 11.34 18.96
CA PRO A 209 -7.07 10.04 18.96
C PRO A 209 -7.44 9.56 20.37
N GLY A 210 -8.72 9.27 20.59
CA GLY A 210 -9.24 8.80 21.88
C GLY A 210 -8.85 7.35 22.18
N ASP A 211 -8.56 6.57 21.13
CA ASP A 211 -8.07 5.20 21.21
C ASP A 211 -7.05 4.92 20.11
N ASP A 212 -6.35 3.80 20.24
CA ASP A 212 -5.57 3.25 19.14
C ASP A 212 -6.53 2.91 17.98
N THR A 213 -6.19 3.33 16.76
CA THR A 213 -7.09 3.20 15.60
C THR A 213 -6.34 2.69 14.41
N THR A 214 -6.70 1.51 13.93
CA THR A 214 -6.04 0.89 12.78
C THR A 214 -7.06 0.46 11.75
N VAL A 215 -6.76 0.75 10.48
CA VAL A 215 -7.49 0.23 9.32
C VAL A 215 -6.51 -0.52 8.44
N ALA A 216 -6.85 -1.76 8.13
CA ALA A 216 -6.05 -2.67 7.33
C ALA A 216 -6.89 -3.18 6.16
N VAL A 217 -6.37 -3.00 4.95
CA VAL A 217 -7.11 -3.22 3.70
C VAL A 217 -6.41 -4.28 2.87
N VAL A 218 -7.21 -5.17 2.27
CA VAL A 218 -6.80 -6.08 1.21
C VAL A 218 -7.62 -5.78 -0.04
N ARG A 219 -6.98 -5.67 -1.21
CA ARG A 219 -7.62 -5.41 -2.49
C ARG A 219 -7.29 -6.50 -3.49
N ILE A 220 -8.29 -6.93 -4.25
CA ILE A 220 -8.13 -7.80 -5.41
C ILE A 220 -8.21 -6.96 -6.67
N ARG A 221 -7.15 -6.99 -7.49
CA ARG A 221 -7.09 -6.23 -8.74
C ARG A 221 -6.37 -7.00 -9.82
N ALA A 222 -6.64 -6.69 -11.09
CA ALA A 222 -5.78 -7.15 -12.17
C ALA A 222 -4.36 -6.56 -12.03
N ARG A 223 -3.37 -7.33 -12.48
CA ARG A 223 -2.00 -6.83 -12.56
C ARG A 223 -1.92 -5.64 -13.50
N GLN A 224 -1.29 -4.57 -13.03
CA GLN A 224 -1.00 -3.36 -13.79
C GLN A 224 0.51 -3.15 -13.82
N SER A 225 1.10 -3.34 -15.01
CA SER A 225 2.53 -3.16 -15.23
C SER A 225 2.84 -1.71 -15.53
N VAL A 226 3.84 -1.13 -14.86
CA VAL A 226 4.41 0.18 -15.21
C VAL A 226 5.87 0.00 -15.61
N ASN A 227 6.26 0.60 -16.72
CA ASN A 227 7.60 0.51 -17.26
C ASN A 227 8.23 1.90 -17.23
N LEU A 228 9.36 2.02 -16.54
CA LEU A 228 10.07 3.28 -16.40
C LEU A 228 11.48 3.16 -16.96
N VAL A 229 11.82 4.00 -17.93
CA VAL A 229 13.17 4.07 -18.51
C VAL A 229 13.88 5.35 -18.09
N ILE A 230 15.14 5.22 -17.65
CA ILE A 230 15.98 6.34 -17.26
C ILE A 230 17.43 6.20 -17.73
N GLY A 231 17.87 7.23 -18.45
CA GLY A 231 19.22 7.38 -18.96
C GLY A 231 19.50 6.53 -20.19
N PRO A 232 20.43 6.98 -21.05
CA PRO A 232 20.90 6.20 -22.20
C PRO A 232 21.73 4.98 -21.76
N PRO A 233 21.78 3.90 -22.59
CA PRO A 233 22.67 2.78 -22.37
C PRO A 233 24.14 3.21 -22.40
N ALA A 234 25.04 2.45 -21.78
CA ALA A 234 26.48 2.78 -21.80
C ALA A 234 27.07 2.86 -23.22
N ASP A 235 26.60 1.99 -24.11
CA ASP A 235 26.96 1.97 -25.53
C ASP A 235 25.74 2.40 -26.37
N PRO A 236 25.83 3.52 -27.13
CA PRO A 236 24.75 4.00 -27.99
C PRO A 236 24.26 2.99 -29.03
N ALA A 237 25.07 1.99 -29.42
CA ALA A 237 24.61 0.92 -30.31
C ALA A 237 23.46 0.09 -29.69
N ASN A 238 23.29 0.15 -28.37
CA ASN A 238 22.21 -0.51 -27.65
C ASN A 238 20.95 0.34 -27.50
N ASP A 239 20.89 1.57 -28.04
CA ASP A 239 19.72 2.46 -27.96
C ASP A 239 18.46 1.73 -28.47
N VAL A 240 18.52 1.17 -29.68
CA VAL A 240 17.41 0.44 -30.31
C VAL A 240 17.05 -0.80 -29.52
N LYS A 241 18.04 -1.53 -29.00
CA LYS A 241 17.81 -2.74 -28.20
C LYS A 241 17.07 -2.43 -26.89
N MET A 242 17.46 -1.37 -26.19
CA MET A 242 16.80 -0.94 -24.95
C MET A 242 15.37 -0.47 -25.24
N MET A 243 15.16 0.32 -26.29
CA MET A 243 13.83 0.79 -26.68
C MET A 243 12.91 -0.34 -27.16
N ASN A 244 13.43 -1.31 -27.93
CA ASN A 244 12.67 -2.52 -28.31
C ASN A 244 12.16 -3.26 -27.07
N LEU A 245 13.02 -3.47 -26.07
CA LEU A 245 12.62 -4.17 -24.87
C LEU A 245 11.65 -3.35 -24.02
N PHE A 246 11.86 -2.03 -23.90
CA PHE A 246 10.97 -1.12 -23.16
C PHE A 246 9.56 -1.06 -23.77
N PHE A 247 9.45 -0.80 -25.08
CA PHE A 247 8.17 -0.66 -25.76
C PHE A 247 7.46 -2.00 -26.04
N SER A 248 8.16 -3.14 -26.01
CA SER A 248 7.52 -4.46 -26.12
C SER A 248 6.84 -4.93 -24.84
N LYS A 249 7.07 -4.27 -23.70
CA LYS A 249 6.32 -4.56 -22.47
C LYS A 249 4.90 -4.01 -22.56
N GLU A 250 3.94 -4.72 -22.00
CA GLU A 250 2.58 -4.21 -21.78
C GLU A 250 2.55 -3.21 -20.62
N GLY A 251 1.46 -2.45 -20.51
CA GLY A 251 1.22 -1.47 -19.44
C GLY A 251 1.83 -0.10 -19.72
N GLU A 252 1.85 0.78 -18.70
CA GLU A 252 2.23 2.19 -18.88
C GLU A 252 3.73 2.35 -19.19
N LYS A 253 4.05 3.44 -19.87
CA LYS A 253 5.38 3.82 -20.38
C LYS A 253 5.76 5.20 -19.85
N ILE A 254 6.73 5.22 -18.95
CA ILE A 254 7.31 6.44 -18.38
C ILE A 254 8.74 6.60 -18.87
N VAL A 255 9.06 7.75 -19.47
CA VAL A 255 10.41 8.10 -19.95
C VAL A 255 10.97 9.26 -19.13
N CYS A 256 12.06 8.99 -18.41
CA CYS A 256 12.71 9.97 -17.55
C CYS A 256 14.07 10.41 -18.12
N GLY A 257 14.22 11.72 -18.34
CA GLY A 257 15.48 12.37 -18.69
C GLY A 257 15.61 12.81 -20.15
N GLY A 258 16.28 13.96 -20.36
CA GLY A 258 16.37 14.62 -21.67
C GLY A 258 17.03 13.80 -22.77
N THR A 259 18.16 13.14 -22.49
CA THR A 259 18.79 12.27 -23.49
C THR A 259 17.94 11.03 -23.77
N THR A 260 17.33 10.45 -22.74
CA THR A 260 16.42 9.30 -22.85
C THR A 260 15.20 9.63 -23.72
N SER A 261 14.59 10.79 -23.51
CA SER A 261 13.43 11.24 -24.28
C SER A 261 13.78 11.52 -25.74
N ASN A 262 14.96 12.05 -26.03
CA ASN A 262 15.46 12.17 -27.40
C ASN A 262 15.64 10.81 -28.08
N ILE A 263 16.16 9.80 -27.36
CA ILE A 263 16.29 8.43 -27.90
C ILE A 263 14.90 7.84 -28.19
N ALA A 264 13.96 7.94 -27.24
CA ALA A 264 12.58 7.47 -27.42
C ALA A 264 11.87 8.19 -28.59
N SER A 265 12.02 9.51 -28.70
CA SER A 265 11.48 10.33 -29.79
C SER A 265 12.00 9.87 -31.16
N ARG A 266 13.31 9.66 -31.30
CA ARG A 266 13.91 9.14 -32.54
C ARG A 266 13.42 7.73 -32.86
N TYR A 267 13.34 6.86 -31.86
CA TYR A 267 12.89 5.48 -32.01
C TYR A 267 11.44 5.41 -32.50
N LEU A 268 10.55 6.25 -31.96
CA LEU A 268 9.13 6.29 -32.34
C LEU A 268 8.87 7.13 -33.61
N GLY A 269 9.82 7.97 -34.03
CA GLY A 269 9.62 8.96 -35.10
C GLY A 269 8.62 10.06 -34.72
N LYS A 270 8.52 10.39 -33.43
CA LYS A 270 7.54 11.34 -32.87
C LYS A 270 8.23 12.48 -32.13
N PRO A 271 7.81 13.76 -32.31
CA PRO A 271 8.48 14.89 -31.67
C PRO A 271 8.21 14.94 -30.15
N ILE A 272 9.15 15.54 -29.41
CA ILE A 272 8.97 15.89 -28.00
C ILE A 272 8.23 17.23 -27.93
N ILE A 273 7.11 17.27 -27.23
CA ILE A 273 6.30 18.47 -27.04
C ILE A 273 6.37 18.88 -25.56
N PRO A 274 7.11 19.94 -25.19
CA PRO A 274 7.15 20.42 -23.81
C PRO A 274 5.78 20.92 -23.37
N THR A 275 5.43 20.69 -22.10
CA THR A 275 4.23 21.31 -21.51
C THR A 275 4.60 22.67 -20.94
N LEU A 276 3.75 23.67 -21.16
CA LEU A 276 3.95 25.04 -20.66
C LEU A 276 3.44 25.24 -19.21
N ASP A 277 2.94 24.17 -18.60
CA ASP A 277 2.40 24.18 -17.24
C ASP A 277 3.51 23.80 -16.25
N TYR A 278 3.75 24.68 -15.28
CA TYR A 278 4.80 24.57 -14.26
C TYR A 278 4.14 24.68 -12.88
N PRO A 279 3.42 23.64 -12.43
CA PRO A 279 2.64 23.70 -11.19
C PRO A 279 3.51 23.77 -9.93
N ASP A 280 4.74 23.24 -9.96
CA ASP A 280 5.70 23.29 -8.86
C ASP A 280 7.06 23.81 -9.37
N PRO A 281 7.60 24.92 -8.85
CA PRO A 281 8.91 25.46 -9.26
C PRO A 281 10.10 24.53 -8.95
N GLU A 282 9.97 23.62 -7.98
CA GLU A 282 11.01 22.67 -7.60
C GLU A 282 11.01 21.41 -8.46
N VAL A 283 9.93 21.16 -9.20
CA VAL A 283 9.78 19.97 -10.06
C VAL A 283 9.90 20.39 -11.53
N PRO A 284 10.87 19.85 -12.28
CA PRO A 284 10.99 20.15 -13.70
C PRO A 284 9.70 19.84 -14.49
N PRO A 285 9.44 20.58 -15.58
CA PRO A 285 8.22 20.40 -16.38
C PRO A 285 8.19 19.05 -17.08
N ILE A 286 6.98 18.58 -17.35
CA ILE A 286 6.74 17.37 -18.14
C ILE A 286 6.73 17.66 -19.64
N SER A 287 6.92 16.64 -20.44
CA SER A 287 6.78 16.68 -21.90
C SER A 287 5.83 15.59 -22.38
N LYS A 288 5.46 15.63 -23.66
CA LYS A 288 4.66 14.61 -24.34
C LYS A 288 5.40 14.05 -25.54
N ILE A 289 5.31 12.73 -25.72
CA ILE A 289 5.71 12.02 -26.93
C ILE A 289 4.56 11.06 -27.23
N GLU A 290 4.04 11.08 -28.46
CA GLU A 290 2.98 10.14 -28.86
C GLU A 290 3.49 8.69 -28.72
N GLY A 291 2.76 7.86 -27.97
CA GLY A 291 3.17 6.49 -27.63
C GLY A 291 3.92 6.34 -26.29
N VAL A 292 4.04 7.43 -25.51
CA VAL A 292 4.57 7.43 -24.14
C VAL A 292 3.55 8.10 -23.22
N ASP A 293 3.21 7.44 -22.11
CA ASP A 293 2.17 7.92 -21.18
C ASP A 293 2.66 9.14 -20.36
N LEU A 294 3.93 9.14 -19.96
CA LEU A 294 4.53 10.25 -19.22
C LEU A 294 6.00 10.47 -19.58
N VAL A 295 6.37 11.71 -19.91
CA VAL A 295 7.78 12.11 -20.12
C VAL A 295 8.16 13.17 -19.10
N THR A 296 9.19 12.90 -18.31
CA THR A 296 9.68 13.80 -17.26
C THR A 296 11.17 14.08 -17.40
N GLU A 297 11.68 14.98 -16.57
CA GLU A 297 13.11 15.00 -16.26
C GLU A 297 13.53 13.66 -15.58
N GLY A 298 14.83 13.38 -15.55
CA GLY A 298 15.41 12.19 -14.94
C GLY A 298 15.55 12.26 -13.41
N VAL A 299 16.74 12.65 -12.98
CA VAL A 299 17.23 12.37 -11.62
C VAL A 299 16.57 13.28 -10.60
N VAL A 300 16.31 14.54 -10.93
CA VAL A 300 15.69 15.51 -10.00
C VAL A 300 14.27 15.08 -9.68
N THR A 301 13.49 14.76 -10.72
CA THR A 301 12.10 14.30 -10.57
C THR A 301 12.03 13.02 -9.73
N LEU A 302 12.83 12.00 -10.08
CA LEU A 302 12.85 10.74 -9.33
C LEU A 302 13.38 10.87 -7.90
N SER A 303 14.25 11.84 -7.63
CA SER A 303 14.69 12.13 -6.26
C SER A 303 13.53 12.64 -5.39
N LYS A 304 12.62 13.45 -5.96
CA LYS A 304 11.40 13.87 -5.26
C LYS A 304 10.44 12.69 -5.08
N VAL A 305 10.28 11.82 -6.08
CA VAL A 305 9.48 10.58 -5.96
C VAL A 305 10.00 9.70 -4.83
N LEU A 306 11.32 9.52 -4.69
CA LEU A 306 11.89 8.76 -3.59
C LEU A 306 11.55 9.37 -2.22
N LYS A 307 11.61 10.70 -2.09
CA LYS A 307 11.21 11.38 -0.84
C LYS A 307 9.74 11.15 -0.52
N LEU A 308 8.85 11.23 -1.52
CA LEU A 308 7.43 10.91 -1.34
C LEU A 308 7.25 9.46 -0.89
N GLY A 309 7.98 8.51 -1.51
CA GLY A 309 7.91 7.10 -1.14
C GLY A 309 8.40 6.82 0.29
N GLN A 310 9.45 7.52 0.75
CA GLN A 310 9.94 7.41 2.13
C GLN A 310 8.90 7.94 3.13
N ALA A 311 8.36 9.14 2.89
CA ALA A 311 7.29 9.71 3.73
C ALA A 311 6.06 8.80 3.78
N PHE A 312 5.68 8.22 2.64
CA PHE A 312 4.59 7.27 2.55
C PHE A 312 4.83 6.02 3.40
N LEU A 313 6.06 5.48 3.44
CA LEU A 313 6.39 4.32 4.28
C LEU A 313 6.46 4.65 5.76
N ASP A 314 6.97 5.83 6.12
CA ASP A 314 7.15 6.25 7.52
C ASP A 314 5.81 6.61 8.19
N GLY A 315 4.71 6.72 7.42
CA GLY A 315 3.38 7.03 7.94
C GLY A 315 3.24 8.48 8.45
N THR A 316 4.20 9.33 8.13
CA THR A 316 4.26 10.74 8.56
C THR A 316 3.45 11.67 7.67
N ASP A 317 3.00 11.20 6.50
CA ASP A 317 2.17 11.97 5.58
C ASP A 317 0.82 11.27 5.39
N THR A 318 -0.11 11.56 6.29
CA THR A 318 -1.54 11.25 6.21
C THR A 318 -2.28 12.20 5.25
N SER A 319 -1.61 13.20 4.68
CA SER A 319 -2.27 14.28 3.93
C SER A 319 -2.10 14.21 2.41
N ALA A 320 -1.32 13.23 1.92
CA ALA A 320 -0.95 12.94 0.52
C ALA A 320 -1.30 14.04 -0.52
N ASP A 321 -0.79 15.25 -0.31
CA ASP A 321 -1.02 16.45 -1.14
C ASP A 321 -0.64 16.20 -2.62
N TRP A 322 0.34 15.31 -2.83
CA TRP A 322 0.79 14.86 -4.15
C TRP A 322 -0.28 14.12 -4.97
N THR A 323 -1.31 13.54 -4.35
CA THR A 323 -2.37 12.81 -5.09
C THR A 323 -3.21 13.72 -6.00
N SER A 324 -3.27 15.02 -5.66
CA SER A 324 -4.01 16.04 -6.42
C SER A 324 -3.12 16.83 -7.41
N LYS A 325 -1.80 16.75 -7.25
CA LYS A 325 -0.83 17.52 -8.04
C LYS A 325 -0.60 16.92 -9.42
N LYS A 326 -0.20 17.79 -10.35
CA LYS A 326 0.02 17.46 -11.77
C LYS A 326 1.48 17.59 -12.21
N ASP A 327 2.40 17.82 -11.27
CA ASP A 327 3.83 17.84 -11.56
C ASP A 327 4.36 16.42 -11.84
N GLY A 328 5.52 16.33 -12.48
CA GLY A 328 6.09 15.04 -12.91
C GLY A 328 6.37 14.07 -11.76
N ALA A 329 6.74 14.56 -10.56
CA ALA A 329 7.04 13.68 -9.44
C ALA A 329 5.74 13.10 -8.85
N SER A 330 4.71 13.93 -8.70
CA SER A 330 3.39 13.51 -8.23
C SER A 330 2.71 12.52 -9.18
N LEU A 331 2.83 12.75 -10.50
CA LEU A 331 2.31 11.81 -11.51
C LEU A 331 3.04 10.46 -11.48
N ILE A 332 4.38 10.45 -11.39
CA ILE A 332 5.13 9.20 -11.23
C ILE A 332 4.75 8.51 -9.91
N ALA A 333 4.64 9.24 -8.80
CA ALA A 333 4.22 8.68 -7.53
C ALA A 333 2.84 8.00 -7.63
N LYS A 334 1.87 8.64 -8.30
CA LYS A 334 0.55 8.04 -8.56
C LYS A 334 0.64 6.74 -9.37
N GLU A 335 1.41 6.73 -10.45
CA GLU A 335 1.59 5.52 -11.26
C GLU A 335 2.26 4.40 -10.47
N LEU A 336 3.33 4.70 -9.72
CA LEU A 336 4.13 3.67 -9.04
C LEU A 336 3.54 3.21 -7.71
N PHE A 337 2.91 4.11 -6.93
CA PHE A 337 2.44 3.81 -5.58
C PHE A 337 1.00 3.30 -5.59
N GLU A 338 0.12 3.92 -6.38
CA GLU A 338 -1.32 3.61 -6.36
C GLU A 338 -1.73 2.57 -7.41
N LYS A 339 -1.26 2.74 -8.64
CA LYS A 339 -1.71 1.91 -9.77
C LYS A 339 -0.88 0.64 -9.96
N ALA A 340 0.43 0.78 -10.00
CA ALA A 340 1.30 -0.32 -10.36
C ALA A 340 1.19 -1.50 -9.39
N THR A 341 1.23 -2.71 -9.94
CA THR A 341 1.46 -3.96 -9.18
C THR A 341 2.84 -4.53 -9.50
N ASP A 342 3.26 -4.36 -10.76
CA ASP A 342 4.50 -4.83 -11.32
C ASP A 342 5.23 -3.64 -11.96
N ILE A 343 6.50 -3.42 -11.61
CA ILE A 343 7.28 -2.26 -12.09
C ILE A 343 8.57 -2.75 -12.73
N ASN A 344 8.80 -2.35 -13.98
CA ASN A 344 10.02 -2.65 -14.72
C ASN A 344 10.85 -1.37 -14.89
N PHE A 345 12.01 -1.33 -14.25
CA PHE A 345 13.00 -0.28 -14.45
C PHE A 345 13.99 -0.66 -15.56
N PHE A 346 14.18 0.25 -16.51
CA PHE A 346 15.17 0.17 -17.58
C PHE A 346 16.20 1.27 -17.35
N VAL A 347 17.36 0.91 -16.84
CA VAL A 347 18.36 1.85 -16.33
C VAL A 347 19.57 1.85 -17.24
N GLY A 348 19.75 2.92 -18.01
CA GLY A 348 20.94 3.10 -18.83
C GLY A 348 22.16 3.48 -18.01
N ARG A 349 23.34 2.97 -18.38
CA ARG A 349 24.61 3.20 -17.65
C ARG A 349 25.55 4.21 -18.32
N ALA A 350 25.11 4.97 -19.32
CA ALA A 350 25.96 6.02 -19.88
C ALA A 350 26.25 7.09 -18.83
N ILE A 351 27.52 7.50 -18.82
CA ILE A 351 28.03 8.57 -17.97
C ILE A 351 27.58 9.88 -18.60
N ASN A 352 26.86 10.70 -17.83
CA ASN A 352 26.50 12.05 -18.27
C ASN A 352 27.62 13.02 -17.86
N PRO A 353 28.33 13.68 -18.81
CA PRO A 353 29.35 14.67 -18.49
C PRO A 353 28.82 15.86 -17.67
N ALA A 354 27.54 16.22 -17.83
CA ALA A 354 26.91 17.30 -17.05
C ALA A 354 26.74 16.95 -15.55
N HIS A 355 26.86 15.67 -15.18
CA HIS A 355 26.87 15.16 -13.79
C HIS A 355 28.32 14.91 -13.30
N GLN A 356 29.32 15.50 -13.95
CA GLN A 356 30.72 15.47 -13.49
C GLN A 356 31.22 16.83 -12.99
N ASN A 357 30.33 17.83 -12.90
CA ASN A 357 30.68 19.10 -12.26
C ASN A 357 30.87 18.88 -10.75
N PRO A 358 32.07 19.09 -10.17
CA PRO A 358 32.29 18.93 -8.74
C PRO A 358 31.46 19.89 -7.87
N ASP A 359 30.94 20.97 -8.46
CA ASP A 359 30.04 21.92 -7.79
C ASP A 359 28.55 21.51 -7.89
N LEU A 360 28.22 20.47 -8.67
CA LEU A 360 26.88 19.88 -8.68
C LEU A 360 26.87 18.63 -7.78
N PRO A 361 25.86 18.48 -6.89
CA PRO A 361 25.81 17.38 -5.93
C PRO A 361 25.55 15.99 -6.56
N ILE A 362 25.57 15.86 -7.89
CA ILE A 362 25.08 14.69 -8.62
C ILE A 362 26.25 13.96 -9.29
N THR A 363 26.85 12.96 -8.64
CA THR A 363 27.82 12.03 -9.25
C THR A 363 27.12 10.78 -9.81
N PHE A 364 27.73 10.11 -10.79
CA PHE A 364 27.20 8.93 -11.51
C PHE A 364 26.64 7.81 -10.61
N GLY A 365 27.21 7.60 -9.42
CA GLY A 365 26.71 6.63 -8.43
C GLY A 365 25.29 6.94 -7.94
N ILE A 366 24.87 8.20 -7.99
CA ILE A 366 23.60 8.66 -7.43
C ILE A 366 22.40 8.17 -8.22
N LYS A 367 22.46 8.03 -9.56
CA LYS A 367 21.32 7.51 -10.34
C LYS A 367 21.02 6.04 -10.01
N ILE A 368 22.07 5.21 -9.97
CA ILE A 368 21.90 3.78 -9.66
C ILE A 368 21.45 3.62 -8.20
N GLN A 369 22.05 4.37 -7.28
CA GLN A 369 21.64 4.38 -5.88
C GLN A 369 20.19 4.86 -5.72
N LEU A 370 19.78 5.90 -6.45
CA LEU A 370 18.42 6.43 -6.45
C LEU A 370 17.42 5.36 -6.89
N ILE A 371 17.67 4.68 -8.02
CA ILE A 371 16.78 3.61 -8.50
C ILE A 371 16.75 2.42 -7.54
N ASN A 372 17.90 2.03 -6.97
CA ASN A 372 17.94 0.95 -5.99
C ASN A 372 17.14 1.33 -4.73
N SER A 373 17.32 2.53 -4.19
CA SER A 373 16.55 3.03 -3.04
C SER A 373 15.06 3.10 -3.33
N LEU A 374 14.67 3.58 -4.52
CA LEU A 374 13.27 3.63 -4.94
C LEU A 374 12.69 2.23 -5.12
N ALA A 375 13.44 1.29 -5.71
CA ALA A 375 13.04 -0.10 -5.84
C ALA A 375 12.82 -0.77 -4.48
N GLU A 376 13.70 -0.55 -3.51
CA GLU A 376 13.53 -1.06 -2.14
C GLU A 376 12.31 -0.44 -1.44
N CYS A 377 12.08 0.86 -1.65
CA CYS A 377 10.88 1.54 -1.15
C CYS A 377 9.60 0.92 -1.72
N LEU A 378 9.53 0.73 -3.04
CA LEU A 378 8.38 0.13 -3.71
C LEU A 378 8.17 -1.34 -3.32
N LYS A 379 9.24 -2.12 -3.10
CA LYS A 379 9.12 -3.50 -2.57
C LYS A 379 8.47 -3.51 -1.19
N LYS A 380 8.84 -2.58 -0.31
CA LYS A 380 8.20 -2.42 1.01
C LYS A 380 6.72 -2.02 0.91
N MET A 381 6.32 -1.41 -0.21
CA MET A 381 4.91 -1.15 -0.55
C MET A 381 4.21 -2.36 -1.21
N GLY A 382 4.84 -3.54 -1.25
CA GLY A 382 4.27 -4.75 -1.84
C GLY A 382 4.36 -4.86 -3.36
N LYS A 383 5.10 -3.95 -4.03
CA LYS A 383 5.22 -3.94 -5.49
C LYS A 383 6.26 -4.96 -5.98
N ARG A 384 6.00 -5.60 -7.12
CA ARG A 384 6.95 -6.52 -7.77
C ARG A 384 7.89 -5.76 -8.68
N ILE A 385 9.16 -5.70 -8.32
CA ILE A 385 10.14 -4.88 -9.03
C ILE A 385 11.11 -5.73 -9.85
N LYS A 386 11.31 -5.34 -11.11
CA LYS A 386 12.41 -5.83 -11.95
C LYS A 386 13.27 -4.67 -12.41
N VAL A 387 14.58 -4.75 -12.21
CA VAL A 387 15.55 -3.75 -12.69
C VAL A 387 16.44 -4.37 -13.75
N SER A 388 16.51 -3.73 -14.92
CA SER A 388 17.36 -4.13 -16.04
C SER A 388 18.34 -3.01 -16.37
N PHE A 389 19.63 -3.33 -16.39
CA PHE A 389 20.70 -2.35 -16.67
C PHE A 389 21.20 -2.49 -18.12
N PHE A 390 21.42 -1.35 -18.79
CA PHE A 390 21.86 -1.28 -20.18
C PHE A 390 23.22 -0.60 -20.31
#